data_AF-A0A8C2W0R5-F1
#
_entry.id   AF-A0A8C2W0R5-F1
#
_cell.length_a   1.000
_cell.length_b   1.000
_cell.length_c   1.000
_cell.angle_alpha   90.00
_cell.angle_beta   90.00
_cell.angle_gamma   90.00
#
_symmetry.space_group_name_H-M   'P 1'
#
loop_
_entity.id
_entity.type
_entity.pdbx_description
1 polymer ?
#
loop_
_entity_poly.entity_id
_entity_poly.type
_entity_poly.pdbx_seq_one_letter_code
_entity_poly.pdbx_strand_id
1 'polypeptide(L)'
;MPGKHQHFQEPEVGCCGKYFLFGFNIVFWFSVFLGLIFFLELATGILAFVFKDWIRDQLNLFINNNVKAYRDDIDLQNLIDFAQEYEDVLNTQCGYDVRLKLELEQQGFIHTKGCVGQFEKWLQDNLIIVAGVFVGIALLQVLHDHRAPPLAQ
;
A
#
# COMPACT_ATOMS: atom_id res chain seq x y z
N MET A 1 33.33 73.56 0.60
CA MET A 1 32.43 72.61 -0.10
C MET A 1 32.41 71.32 0.72
N PRO A 2 31.32 70.97 1.44
CA PRO A 2 31.31 69.77 2.27
C PRO A 2 30.74 68.56 1.51
N GLY A 3 31.38 67.41 1.72
CA GLY A 3 31.13 66.14 1.04
C GLY A 3 29.88 65.39 1.52
N LYS A 4 29.23 64.71 0.57
CA LYS A 4 28.20 63.71 0.84
C LYS A 4 28.87 62.42 1.31
N HIS A 5 28.71 62.07 2.59
CA HIS A 5 28.85 60.70 3.05
C HIS A 5 27.83 59.85 2.29
N GLN A 6 28.31 58.99 1.40
CA GLN A 6 27.47 58.00 0.74
C GLN A 6 27.22 56.87 1.73
N HIS A 7 25.99 56.83 2.24
CA HIS A 7 25.42 55.62 2.80
C HIS A 7 25.53 54.53 1.72
N PHE A 8 26.36 53.52 1.96
CA PHE A 8 26.34 52.27 1.21
C PHE A 8 25.00 51.60 1.53
N GLN A 9 23.96 51.95 0.77
CA GLN A 9 22.67 51.30 0.84
C GLN A 9 22.88 49.90 0.25
N GLU A 10 22.90 48.87 1.09
CA GLU A 10 22.83 47.50 0.60
C GLU A 10 21.66 47.40 -0.40
N PRO A 11 21.83 46.72 -1.53
CA PRO A 11 20.72 46.48 -2.45
C PRO A 11 19.68 45.65 -1.70
N GLU A 12 18.64 46.32 -1.20
CA GLU A 12 17.48 45.67 -0.61
C GLU A 12 16.80 44.89 -1.73
N VAL A 13 17.22 43.64 -1.91
CA VAL A 13 16.49 42.67 -2.71
C VAL A 13 15.10 42.62 -2.09
N GLY A 14 14.12 43.18 -2.83
CA GLY A 14 12.77 43.36 -2.31
C GLY A 14 12.27 42.04 -1.72
N CYS A 15 11.50 42.13 -0.65
CA CYS A 15 10.90 41.01 0.07
C CYS A 15 10.41 39.90 -0.89
N CYS A 16 9.75 40.32 -1.99
CA CYS A 16 9.26 39.46 -3.08
C CYS A 16 10.36 38.65 -3.79
N GLY A 17 11.54 39.21 -4.06
CA GLY A 17 12.65 38.53 -4.74
C GLY A 17 13.31 37.45 -3.88
N LYS A 18 13.41 37.68 -2.56
CA LYS A 18 13.90 36.68 -1.59
C LYS A 18 12.97 35.47 -1.53
N TYR A 19 11.66 35.70 -1.45
CA TYR A 19 10.65 34.63 -1.49
C TYR A 19 10.54 33.97 -2.87
N PHE A 20 10.80 34.69 -3.96
CA PHE A 20 10.78 34.14 -5.31
C PHE A 20 11.94 33.17 -5.55
N LEU A 21 13.17 33.55 -5.16
CA LEU A 21 14.34 32.68 -5.32
C LEU A 21 14.27 31.44 -4.42
N PHE A 22 13.80 31.63 -3.18
CA PHE A 22 13.56 30.54 -2.22
C PHE A 22 12.43 29.61 -2.68
N GLY A 23 11.33 30.18 -3.18
CA GLY A 23 10.19 29.43 -3.72
C GLY A 23 10.55 28.63 -4.97
N PHE A 24 11.28 29.22 -5.91
CA PHE A 24 11.76 28.52 -7.11
C PHE A 24 12.68 27.34 -6.76
N ASN A 25 13.59 27.52 -5.81
CA ASN A 25 14.47 26.45 -5.36
C ASN A 25 13.68 25.31 -4.69
N ILE A 26 12.71 25.63 -3.82
CA ILE A 26 11.84 24.62 -3.20
C ILE A 26 11.03 23.86 -4.23
N VAL A 27 10.39 24.56 -5.18
CA VAL A 27 9.56 23.91 -6.22
C VAL A 27 10.41 23.02 -7.11
N PHE A 28 11.62 23.45 -7.47
CA PHE A 28 12.54 22.66 -8.29
C PHE A 28 12.96 21.37 -7.58
N TRP A 29 13.41 21.44 -6.33
CA TRP A 29 13.79 20.25 -5.58
C TRP A 29 12.59 19.35 -5.32
N PHE A 30 11.45 19.92 -4.95
CA PHE A 30 10.20 19.19 -4.72
C PHE A 30 9.74 18.43 -5.98
N SER A 31 9.79 19.09 -7.15
CA SER A 31 9.51 18.47 -8.46
C SER A 31 10.44 17.30 -8.74
N VAL A 32 11.75 17.47 -8.53
CA VAL A 32 12.76 16.41 -8.72
C VAL A 32 12.46 15.21 -7.80
N PHE A 33 12.18 15.45 -6.51
CA PHE A 33 11.83 14.37 -5.58
C PHE A 33 10.53 13.65 -5.97
N LEU A 34 9.50 14.38 -6.40
CA LEU A 34 8.25 13.78 -6.87
C LEU A 34 8.45 12.95 -8.14
N GLY A 35 9.25 13.42 -9.09
CA GLY A 35 9.62 12.65 -10.28
C GLY A 35 10.33 11.35 -9.92
N LEU A 36 11.30 11.39 -9.00
CA LEU A 36 11.99 10.19 -8.52
C LEU A 36 11.04 9.19 -7.85
N ILE A 37 10.11 9.66 -7.02
CA ILE A 37 9.08 8.82 -6.40
C ILE A 37 8.21 8.16 -7.46
N PHE A 38 7.79 8.89 -8.49
CA PHE A 38 6.98 8.33 -9.59
C PHE A 38 7.72 7.21 -10.34
N PHE A 39 9.01 7.39 -10.65
CA PHE A 39 9.81 6.34 -11.29
C PHE A 39 10.00 5.12 -10.37
N LEU A 40 10.16 5.33 -9.06
CA LEU A 40 10.25 4.24 -8.08
C LEU A 40 8.93 3.46 -7.96
N GLU A 41 7.79 4.15 -7.94
CA GLU A 41 6.46 3.51 -7.92
C GLU A 41 6.21 2.71 -9.19
N LEU A 42 6.56 3.24 -10.36
CA LEU A 42 6.47 2.51 -11.63
C LEU A 42 7.36 1.27 -11.63
N ALA A 43 8.63 1.41 -11.22
CA ALA A 43 9.56 0.29 -11.15
C ALA A 43 9.08 -0.80 -10.17
N THR A 44 8.57 -0.39 -9.00
CA THR A 44 8.01 -1.30 -7.99
C THR A 44 6.76 -2.00 -8.53
N GLY A 45 5.88 -1.28 -9.23
CA GLY A 45 4.68 -1.85 -9.85
C GLY A 45 5.00 -2.91 -10.91
N ILE A 46 5.98 -2.64 -11.79
CA ILE A 46 6.45 -3.61 -12.80
C ILE A 46 7.06 -4.84 -12.12
N LEU A 47 7.92 -4.63 -11.12
CA LEU A 47 8.55 -5.72 -10.38
C LEU A 47 7.52 -6.60 -9.67
N ALA A 48 6.52 -5.99 -9.02
CA ALA A 48 5.42 -6.70 -8.37
C ALA A 48 4.59 -7.52 -9.36
N PHE A 49 4.36 -7.00 -10.58
CA PHE A 49 3.65 -7.73 -11.63
C PHE A 49 4.45 -8.95 -12.12
N VAL A 50 5.76 -8.81 -12.35
CA VAL A 50 6.64 -9.89 -12.80
C VAL A 50 6.79 -10.97 -11.74
N PHE A 51 6.91 -10.60 -10.46
CA PHE A 51 7.10 -11.53 -9.35
C PHE A 51 5.80 -11.94 -8.65
N LYS A 52 4.63 -11.67 -9.25
CA LYS A 52 3.32 -11.93 -8.61
C LYS A 52 3.17 -13.38 -8.13
N ASP A 53 3.62 -14.34 -8.94
CA ASP A 53 3.41 -15.77 -8.68
C ASP A 53 4.33 -16.25 -7.56
N TRP A 54 5.60 -15.82 -7.59
CA TRP A 54 6.57 -16.07 -6.53
C TRP A 54 6.13 -15.48 -5.18
N ILE A 55 5.60 -14.24 -5.18
CA ILE A 55 5.07 -13.60 -3.97
C ILE A 55 3.89 -14.38 -3.40
N ARG A 56 2.98 -14.88 -4.25
CA ARG A 56 1.86 -15.72 -3.79
C ARG A 56 2.30 -17.00 -3.13
N ASP A 57 3.28 -17.67 -3.71
CA ASP A 57 3.77 -18.94 -3.18
C ASP A 57 4.41 -18.74 -1.81
N GLN A 58 5.25 -17.72 -1.65
CA GLN A 58 5.84 -17.36 -0.36
C GLN A 58 4.77 -16.97 0.67
N LEU A 59 3.76 -16.18 0.27
CA LEU A 59 2.68 -15.76 1.15
C LEU A 59 1.83 -16.94 1.62
N ASN A 60 1.46 -17.85 0.70
CA ASN A 60 0.68 -19.04 1.03
C ASN A 60 1.45 -19.99 1.95
N LEU A 61 2.77 -20.17 1.71
CA LEU A 61 3.63 -20.95 2.59
C LEU A 61 3.71 -20.32 3.98
N PHE A 62 3.92 -19.01 4.08
CA PHE A 62 3.96 -18.32 5.37
C PHE A 62 2.63 -18.42 6.11
N ILE A 63 1.50 -18.11 5.46
CA ILE A 63 0.18 -18.19 6.07
C ILE A 63 -0.11 -19.61 6.54
N ASN A 64 0.10 -20.63 5.69
CA ASN A 64 -0.16 -22.02 6.07
C ASN A 64 0.76 -22.50 7.19
N ASN A 65 2.03 -22.08 7.20
CA ASN A 65 2.97 -22.45 8.25
C ASN A 65 2.57 -21.83 9.60
N ASN A 66 2.20 -20.55 9.61
CA ASN A 66 1.72 -19.87 10.82
C ASN A 66 0.38 -20.45 11.29
N VAL A 67 -0.58 -20.68 10.38
CA VAL A 67 -1.88 -21.29 10.72
C VAL A 67 -1.72 -22.70 11.29
N LYS A 68 -0.83 -23.53 10.73
CA LYS A 68 -0.50 -24.83 11.31
C LYS A 68 0.12 -24.69 12.70
N ALA A 69 1.08 -23.79 12.86
CA ALA A 69 1.71 -23.53 14.16
C ALA A 69 0.69 -23.14 15.25
N TYR A 70 -0.36 -22.39 14.92
CA TYR A 70 -1.46 -22.08 15.85
C TYR A 70 -2.45 -23.25 16.07
N ARG A 71 -2.66 -24.10 15.07
CA ARG A 71 -3.64 -25.21 15.15
C ARG A 71 -3.08 -26.41 15.89
N ASP A 72 -1.80 -26.72 15.68
CA ASP A 72 -1.14 -27.92 16.15
C ASP A 72 -0.57 -27.78 17.57
N ASP A 73 -0.95 -26.72 18.30
CA ASP A 73 -0.73 -26.62 19.73
C ASP A 73 -1.42 -27.80 20.43
N ILE A 74 -0.57 -28.74 20.83
CA ILE A 74 -0.91 -30.12 21.20
C ILE A 74 -1.69 -30.21 22.51
N ASP A 75 -1.64 -29.15 23.31
CA ASP A 75 -2.28 -29.08 24.63
C ASP A 75 -3.80 -28.96 24.53
N LEU A 76 -4.33 -28.46 23.41
CA LEU A 76 -5.78 -28.25 23.23
C LEU A 76 -6.46 -29.39 22.44
N GLN A 77 -5.77 -29.99 21.45
CA GLN A 77 -6.32 -31.12 20.69
C GLN A 77 -6.51 -32.37 21.57
N ASN A 78 -5.52 -32.70 22.42
CA ASN A 78 -5.62 -33.88 23.32
C ASN A 78 -6.73 -33.75 24.37
N LEU A 79 -7.03 -32.53 24.84
CA LEU A 79 -8.10 -32.27 25.80
C LEU A 79 -9.49 -32.32 25.15
N ILE A 80 -9.63 -31.84 23.91
CA ILE A 80 -10.90 -31.88 23.17
C ILE A 80 -11.23 -33.31 22.76
N ASP A 81 -10.27 -34.06 22.21
CA ASP A 81 -10.50 -35.45 21.78
C ASP A 81 -10.88 -36.35 22.97
N PHE A 82 -10.23 -36.17 24.14
CA PHE A 82 -10.59 -36.89 25.37
C PHE A 82 -11.99 -36.51 25.90
N ALA A 83 -12.37 -35.23 25.83
CA ALA A 83 -13.69 -34.77 26.25
C ALA A 83 -14.81 -35.21 25.28
N GLN A 84 -14.52 -35.27 23.98
CA GLN A 84 -15.48 -35.68 22.93
C GLN A 84 -15.76 -37.19 22.92
N GLU A 85 -14.89 -38.03 23.49
CA GLU A 85 -15.13 -39.48 23.62
C GLU A 85 -15.92 -39.85 24.89
N TYR A 86 -15.87 -39.02 25.94
CA TYR A 86 -16.50 -39.31 27.23
C TYR A 86 -17.92 -38.74 27.39
N GLU A 87 -18.22 -37.64 26.72
CA GLU A 87 -19.48 -36.91 26.87
C GLU A 87 -20.00 -36.61 25.45
N ASP A 88 -21.27 -36.90 25.14
CA ASP A 88 -21.94 -36.67 23.84
C ASP A 88 -22.02 -35.17 23.49
N VAL A 89 -20.88 -34.48 23.52
CA VAL A 89 -20.72 -33.04 23.35
C VAL A 89 -20.73 -32.76 21.86
N LEU A 90 -21.72 -31.98 21.43
CA LEU A 90 -21.82 -31.46 20.09
C LEU A 90 -20.48 -30.78 19.71
N ASN A 91 -19.87 -31.27 18.62
CA ASN A 91 -18.55 -30.86 18.15
C ASN A 91 -18.33 -29.34 18.19
N THR A 92 -17.46 -28.87 19.09
CA THR A 92 -17.10 -27.45 19.22
C THR A 92 -16.02 -27.01 18.23
N GLN A 93 -15.38 -27.95 17.52
CA GLN A 93 -14.50 -27.62 16.41
C GLN A 93 -15.36 -27.15 15.23
N CYS A 94 -15.70 -25.86 15.23
CA CYS A 94 -16.35 -25.19 14.12
C CYS A 94 -15.58 -25.50 12.83
N GLY A 95 -16.09 -26.46 12.04
CA GLY A 95 -15.54 -26.84 10.75
C GLY A 95 -14.85 -28.21 10.63
N TYR A 96 -14.75 -29.04 11.69
CA TYR A 96 -14.13 -30.37 11.58
C TYR A 96 -14.89 -31.28 10.59
N ASP A 97 -16.20 -31.42 10.78
CA ASP A 97 -17.06 -32.24 9.91
C ASP A 97 -17.51 -31.50 8.63
N VAL A 98 -17.58 -30.17 8.71
CA VAL A 98 -17.99 -29.35 7.57
C VAL A 98 -16.99 -29.52 6.41
N ARG A 99 -15.68 -29.67 6.67
CA ARG A 99 -14.64 -29.91 5.65
C ARG A 99 -14.79 -31.22 4.87
N LEU A 100 -15.56 -32.20 5.38
CA LEU A 100 -15.83 -33.48 4.72
C LEU A 100 -17.07 -33.44 3.80
N LYS A 101 -17.90 -32.41 3.90
CA LYS A 101 -19.07 -32.22 3.03
C LYS A 101 -18.71 -31.62 1.67
N LEU A 102 -19.61 -31.79 0.69
CA LEU A 102 -19.50 -31.20 -0.64
C LEU A 102 -19.43 -29.65 -0.56
N GLU A 103 -18.56 -29.02 -1.37
CA GLU A 103 -18.30 -27.56 -1.33
C GLU A 103 -19.56 -26.68 -1.37
N LEU A 104 -20.62 -27.12 -2.05
CA LEU A 104 -21.88 -26.38 -2.14
C LEU A 104 -22.62 -26.26 -0.80
N GLU A 105 -22.58 -27.31 0.03
CA GLU A 105 -23.17 -27.30 1.38
C GLU A 105 -22.27 -26.56 2.37
N GLN A 106 -20.96 -26.59 2.16
CA GLN A 106 -19.98 -25.90 3.01
C GLN A 106 -20.14 -24.37 2.96
N GLN A 107 -20.40 -23.84 1.77
CA GLN A 107 -20.55 -22.39 1.52
C GLN A 107 -21.74 -21.77 2.25
N GLY A 108 -22.73 -22.57 2.66
CA GLY A 108 -23.89 -22.11 3.43
C GLY A 108 -23.61 -21.88 4.93
N PHE A 109 -22.51 -22.45 5.46
CA PHE A 109 -22.19 -22.39 6.89
C PHE A 109 -20.80 -21.79 7.17
N ILE A 110 -19.83 -21.92 6.25
CA ILE A 110 -18.45 -21.43 6.44
C ILE A 110 -17.95 -20.74 5.16
N HIS A 111 -17.33 -19.56 5.31
CA HIS A 111 -16.61 -18.90 4.21
C HIS A 111 -15.28 -19.61 3.94
N THR A 112 -15.28 -20.49 2.95
CA THR A 112 -14.07 -21.22 2.52
C THR A 112 -13.17 -20.42 1.57
N LYS A 113 -13.59 -19.21 1.16
CA LYS A 113 -12.78 -18.35 0.29
C LYS A 113 -11.62 -17.74 1.08
N GLY A 114 -10.40 -18.01 0.62
CA GLY A 114 -9.20 -17.42 1.21
C GLY A 114 -9.10 -15.91 0.97
N CYS A 115 -8.52 -15.20 1.95
CA CYS A 115 -8.39 -13.73 1.90
C CYS A 115 -7.55 -13.25 0.71
N VAL A 116 -6.45 -13.93 0.40
CA VAL A 116 -5.54 -13.57 -0.70
C VAL A 116 -6.22 -13.73 -2.06
N GLY A 117 -6.91 -14.85 -2.29
CA GLY A 117 -7.66 -15.07 -3.53
C GLY A 117 -8.90 -14.18 -3.66
N GLN A 118 -9.52 -13.81 -2.54
CA GLN A 118 -10.64 -12.87 -2.54
C GLN A 118 -10.17 -11.43 -2.80
N PHE A 119 -9.02 -11.05 -2.25
CA PHE A 119 -8.38 -9.76 -2.53
C PHE A 119 -7.99 -9.65 -4.02
N GLU A 120 -7.44 -10.70 -4.60
CA GLU A 120 -7.15 -10.74 -6.04
C GLU A 120 -8.40 -10.51 -6.89
N LYS A 121 -9.51 -11.21 -6.59
CA LYS A 121 -10.78 -11.04 -7.32
C LYS A 121 -11.29 -9.61 -7.20
N TRP A 122 -11.30 -9.08 -5.98
CA TRP A 122 -11.70 -7.69 -5.74
C TRP A 122 -10.81 -6.72 -6.53
N LEU A 123 -9.50 -6.95 -6.57
CA LEU A 123 -8.55 -6.11 -7.30
C LEU A 123 -8.78 -6.19 -8.81
N GLN A 124 -9.06 -7.38 -9.36
CA GLN A 124 -9.40 -7.56 -10.77
C GLN A 124 -10.71 -6.85 -11.14
N ASP A 125 -11.73 -6.95 -10.29
CA ASP A 125 -13.04 -6.34 -10.51
C ASP A 125 -13.00 -4.81 -10.40
N ASN A 126 -12.13 -4.27 -9.54
CA ASN A 126 -12.03 -2.83 -9.28
C ASN A 126 -10.78 -2.19 -9.92
N LEU A 127 -10.11 -2.89 -10.83
CA LEU A 127 -8.85 -2.45 -11.42
C LEU A 127 -8.97 -1.06 -12.07
N ILE A 128 -10.10 -0.77 -12.71
CA ILE A 128 -10.37 0.52 -13.37
C ILE A 128 -10.40 1.66 -12.34
N ILE A 129 -11.03 1.42 -11.19
CA ILE A 129 -11.14 2.43 -10.12
C ILE A 129 -9.76 2.69 -9.52
N VAL A 130 -9.01 1.62 -9.22
CA VAL A 130 -7.66 1.70 -8.66
C VAL A 130 -6.71 2.41 -9.63
N ALA A 131 -6.73 2.04 -10.91
CA ALA A 131 -5.94 2.69 -11.95
C ALA A 131 -6.36 4.16 -12.13
N GLY A 132 -7.66 4.47 -12.08
CA GLY A 132 -8.16 5.84 -12.17
C GLY A 132 -7.69 6.73 -11.01
N VAL A 133 -7.66 6.21 -9.79
CA VAL A 133 -7.10 6.92 -8.63
C VAL A 133 -5.61 7.17 -8.83
N PHE A 134 -4.86 6.16 -9.28
CA PHE A 134 -3.43 6.28 -9.52
C PHE A 134 -3.11 7.32 -10.61
N VAL A 135 -3.82 7.27 -11.74
CA VAL A 135 -3.70 8.26 -12.82
C VAL A 135 -4.12 9.65 -12.36
N GLY A 136 -5.18 9.76 -11.56
CA GLY A 136 -5.62 11.05 -11.01
C GLY A 136 -4.56 11.69 -10.10
N ILE A 137 -3.93 10.90 -9.23
CA ILE A 137 -2.83 11.36 -8.37
C ILE A 137 -1.62 11.76 -9.21
N ALA A 138 -1.25 10.95 -10.21
CA ALA A 138 -0.16 11.25 -11.12
C ALA A 138 -0.41 12.53 -11.93
N LEU A 139 -1.63 12.74 -12.43
CA LEU A 139 -2.03 13.97 -13.13
C LEU A 139 -1.99 15.19 -12.20
N LEU A 140 -2.42 15.04 -10.94
CA LEU A 140 -2.31 16.09 -9.93
C LEU A 140 -0.84 16.45 -9.65
N GLN A 141 0.06 15.47 -9.62
CA GLN A 141 1.50 15.70 -9.48
C GLN A 141 2.09 16.41 -10.71
N VAL A 142 1.72 15.99 -11.92
CA VAL A 142 2.20 16.63 -13.18
C VAL A 142 1.66 18.05 -13.35
N LEU A 143 0.40 18.31 -12.99
CA LEU A 143 -0.18 19.65 -13.04
C LEU A 143 0.39 20.60 -11.98
N HIS A 144 0.81 20.06 -10.82
CA HIS A 144 1.55 20.83 -9.82
C HIS A 144 2.89 21.31 -10.39
N ASP A 145 3.62 20.42 -11.06
CA ASP A 145 4.93 20.72 -11.66
C ASP A 145 4.83 21.75 -12.80
N HIS A 146 3.82 21.64 -13.67
CA HIS A 146 3.62 22.57 -14.78
C HIS A 146 3.23 24.00 -14.38
N ARG A 147 2.89 24.27 -13.11
CA ARG A 147 2.60 25.63 -12.62
C ARG A 147 3.85 26.41 -12.18
N ALA A 148 5.06 25.87 -12.39
CA ALA A 148 6.27 26.66 -12.32
C ALA A 148 6.32 27.62 -13.54
N PRO A 149 6.26 28.96 -13.33
CA PRO A 149 6.29 29.91 -14.43
C PRO A 149 7.61 29.81 -15.19
N PRO A 150 7.60 29.83 -16.54
CA PRO A 150 8.84 29.90 -17.30
C PRO A 150 9.56 31.20 -16.99
N LEU A 151 10.88 31.09 -16.82
CA LEU A 151 11.85 32.18 -16.86
C LEU A 151 11.42 33.25 -17.88
N ALA A 152 10.98 34.41 -17.37
CA ALA A 152 10.89 35.62 -18.16
C ALA A 152 12.32 36.20 -18.30
N GLN A 153 12.82 36.20 -19.54
CA GLN A 153 13.86 37.10 -20.02
C GLN A 153 13.41 38.56 -19.91
#